data_AF-A0A165U9G7-F1
#
_entry.id   AF-A0A165U9G7-F1
#
_cell.length_a   1.000
_cell.length_b   1.000
_cell.length_c   1.000
_cell.angle_alpha   90.00
_cell.angle_beta   90.00
_cell.angle_gamma   90.00
#
_symmetry.space_group_name_H-M   'P 1'
#
loop_
_entity.id
_entity.type
_entity.pdbx_description
1 polymer ?
#
loop_
_entity_poly.entity_id
_entity_poly.type
_entity_poly.pdbx_seq_one_letter_code
_entity_poly.pdbx_strand_id
1 'polypeptide(L)'
;MSTSYQDPSSSQPSTSYSYASPANTQSMNQPPSNPENSQYPITSTSQASGSQPQSRQAAEEARKDRTLAEFLLMLDDYEPLIPNEVTDYYLQRVGFECEDVRLKRLLSLAAQKFVSDIAADAYQHARIRTSAAGGRARANQPPGAAARDKTRTTLTMEDLSAALTEYGINSRKPEFYM
;
A
#
# COMPACT_ATOMS: atom_id res chain seq x y z
N MET A 1 -63.88 -21.00 -25.21
CA MET A 1 -62.75 -21.86 -25.61
C MET A 1 -61.64 -21.65 -24.59
N SER A 2 -61.55 -22.57 -23.64
CA SER A 2 -60.63 -22.53 -22.51
C SER A 2 -59.39 -23.33 -22.88
N THR A 3 -58.20 -22.74 -22.78
CA THR A 3 -56.94 -23.47 -22.86
C THR A 3 -56.11 -23.14 -21.64
N SER A 4 -56.09 -24.10 -20.72
CA SER A 4 -55.22 -24.21 -19.56
C SER A 4 -53.76 -24.27 -20.00
N TYR A 5 -52.88 -23.50 -19.37
CA TYR A 5 -51.43 -23.64 -19.51
C TYR A 5 -50.85 -24.22 -18.22
N GLN A 6 -50.12 -25.32 -18.36
CA GLN A 6 -49.53 -26.14 -17.30
C GLN A 6 -48.09 -25.67 -17.01
N ASP A 7 -47.75 -25.57 -15.72
CA ASP A 7 -46.43 -25.30 -15.16
C ASP A 7 -45.54 -26.57 -15.21
N PRO A 8 -44.27 -26.47 -15.66
CA PRO A 8 -43.25 -27.47 -15.34
C PRO A 8 -42.18 -26.89 -14.40
N SER A 9 -42.30 -27.28 -13.13
CA SER A 9 -41.21 -27.22 -12.15
C SER A 9 -40.17 -28.32 -12.41
N SER A 10 -38.96 -28.07 -11.89
CA SER A 10 -37.82 -28.98 -11.64
C SER A 10 -36.77 -29.16 -12.74
N SER A 11 -35.64 -28.46 -12.58
CA SER A 11 -34.29 -29.07 -12.51
C SER A 11 -33.21 -27.98 -12.40
N GLN A 12 -32.72 -27.74 -11.18
CA GLN A 12 -31.48 -26.99 -10.96
C GLN A 12 -30.28 -27.95 -10.90
N PRO A 13 -29.14 -27.63 -11.52
CA PRO A 13 -27.89 -28.31 -11.25
C PRO A 13 -27.14 -27.61 -10.10
N SER A 14 -27.01 -28.32 -8.97
CA SER A 14 -26.18 -27.95 -7.83
C SER A 14 -24.69 -28.15 -8.16
N THR A 15 -23.92 -27.07 -8.11
CA THR A 15 -22.45 -27.12 -8.20
C THR A 15 -21.90 -26.95 -6.79
N SER A 16 -21.30 -28.02 -6.24
CA SER A 16 -20.70 -28.04 -4.91
C SER A 16 -19.31 -27.40 -4.95
N TYR A 17 -19.12 -26.33 -4.16
CA TYR A 17 -17.80 -25.80 -3.85
C TYR A 17 -17.22 -26.57 -2.65
N SER A 18 -16.07 -27.21 -2.86
CA SER A 18 -15.27 -27.82 -1.81
C SER A 18 -14.30 -26.79 -1.22
N TYR A 19 -14.37 -26.59 0.09
CA TYR A 19 -13.42 -25.78 0.85
C TYR A 19 -12.35 -26.72 1.42
N ALA A 20 -11.09 -26.51 1.05
CA ALA A 20 -9.96 -27.23 1.62
C ALA A 20 -9.28 -26.36 2.69
N SER A 21 -9.40 -26.77 3.96
CA SER A 21 -8.57 -26.27 5.07
C SER A 21 -7.28 -27.09 5.17
N PRO A 22 -6.11 -26.49 5.44
CA PRO A 22 -4.93 -27.25 5.81
C PRO A 22 -4.95 -27.56 7.31
N ALA A 23 -4.84 -28.85 7.63
CA ALA A 23 -4.66 -29.36 8.98
C ALA A 23 -3.19 -29.25 9.40
N ASN A 24 -2.97 -28.68 10.58
CA ASN A 24 -1.71 -28.64 11.31
C ASN A 24 -1.47 -30.01 11.95
N THR A 25 -0.29 -30.63 11.74
CA THR A 25 0.13 -31.79 12.52
C THR A 25 1.61 -31.68 12.89
N GLN A 26 1.84 -31.55 14.19
CA GLN A 26 3.13 -31.50 14.86
C GLN A 26 3.66 -32.91 15.15
N SER A 27 4.98 -33.04 14.96
CA SER A 27 5.96 -33.78 15.78
C SER A 27 5.75 -35.25 16.15
N MET A 28 6.65 -36.10 15.66
CA MET A 28 7.27 -37.17 16.45
C MET A 28 8.55 -37.66 15.76
N ASN A 29 9.73 -37.45 16.36
CA ASN A 29 10.82 -38.44 16.28
C ASN A 29 11.94 -38.16 17.29
N GLN A 30 12.25 -39.20 18.07
CA GLN A 30 13.31 -39.32 19.06
C GLN A 30 14.69 -39.57 18.42
N PRO A 31 15.80 -39.35 19.16
CA PRO A 31 17.16 -39.41 18.63
C PRO A 31 17.80 -40.81 18.76
N PRO A 32 18.91 -41.05 18.04
CA PRO A 32 19.99 -41.83 18.62
C PRO A 32 21.39 -41.18 18.47
N SER A 33 22.08 -41.12 19.62
CA SER A 33 23.51 -41.36 19.88
C SER A 33 24.60 -41.05 18.83
N ASN A 34 25.49 -40.14 19.23
CA ASN A 34 26.90 -39.96 18.81
C ASN A 34 27.75 -41.25 19.00
N PRO A 35 28.91 -41.44 18.32
CA PRO A 35 30.10 -40.62 18.61
C PRO A 35 31.12 -40.35 17.46
N GLU A 36 32.01 -39.40 17.78
CA GLU A 36 33.45 -39.32 17.42
C GLU A 36 33.94 -38.62 16.12
N ASN A 37 34.43 -37.39 16.33
CA ASN A 37 35.73 -36.80 15.91
C ASN A 37 36.11 -36.67 14.42
N SER A 38 36.21 -35.43 13.91
CA SER A 38 37.46 -34.80 13.39
C SER A 38 37.19 -33.50 12.60
N GLN A 39 38.17 -32.60 12.71
CA GLN A 39 38.24 -31.17 12.40
C GLN A 39 38.67 -30.86 10.95
N TYR A 40 37.97 -29.98 10.21
CA TYR A 40 38.51 -29.03 9.18
C TYR A 40 37.47 -27.94 8.83
N PRO A 41 37.85 -26.67 8.56
CA PRO A 41 36.92 -25.61 8.19
C PRO A 41 36.83 -25.45 6.65
N ILE A 42 35.64 -25.54 6.06
CA ILE A 42 35.42 -25.08 4.69
C ILE A 42 34.23 -24.11 4.64
N THR A 43 34.59 -22.87 4.29
CA THR A 43 33.73 -21.80 3.80
C THR A 43 32.79 -22.32 2.72
N SER A 44 31.49 -22.24 2.97
CA SER A 44 30.45 -22.40 1.96
C SER A 44 29.44 -21.28 2.14
N THR A 45 29.49 -20.31 1.23
CA THR A 45 28.59 -19.17 1.13
C THR A 45 27.16 -19.68 0.92
N SER A 46 26.38 -19.75 1.99
CA SER A 46 24.96 -20.04 1.94
C SER A 46 24.17 -18.81 1.51
N GLN A 47 23.49 -18.98 0.38
CA GLN A 47 22.34 -18.20 -0.04
C GLN A 47 21.32 -18.04 1.10
N ALA A 48 20.86 -16.82 1.31
CA ALA A 48 19.69 -16.46 2.11
C ALA A 48 19.33 -15.00 1.77
N SER A 49 18.11 -14.52 1.64
CA SER A 49 16.76 -15.07 1.62
C SER A 49 15.87 -13.91 1.18
N GLY A 50 14.73 -14.21 0.57
CA GLY A 50 13.75 -13.24 0.10
C GLY A 50 13.34 -12.20 1.17
N SER A 51 13.06 -11.01 0.66
CA SER A 51 12.52 -9.83 1.33
C SER A 51 11.38 -10.16 2.30
N GLN A 52 11.67 -10.08 3.60
CA GLN A 52 10.71 -10.13 4.70
C GLN A 52 9.88 -8.84 4.77
N PRO A 53 8.54 -8.92 4.79
CA PRO A 53 7.67 -7.81 5.21
C PRO A 53 7.62 -7.60 6.73
N GLN A 54 8.11 -8.57 7.53
CA GLN A 54 7.96 -8.59 8.99
C GLN A 54 8.83 -7.57 9.74
N SER A 55 9.96 -7.16 9.18
CA SER A 55 10.89 -6.21 9.84
C SER A 55 10.34 -4.77 9.87
N ARG A 56 9.56 -4.36 8.87
CA ARG A 56 8.92 -3.03 8.86
C ARG A 56 7.83 -2.92 9.91
N GLN A 57 7.00 -3.94 10.06
CA GLN A 57 5.90 -3.94 11.03
C GLN A 57 6.42 -3.92 12.47
N ALA A 58 7.43 -4.74 12.79
CA ALA A 58 8.06 -4.74 14.12
C ALA A 58 8.78 -3.42 14.43
N ALA A 59 9.42 -2.78 13.44
CA ALA A 59 10.02 -1.46 13.59
C ALA A 59 8.98 -0.35 13.73
N GLU A 60 7.83 -0.47 13.05
CA GLU A 60 6.70 0.45 13.18
C GLU A 60 6.03 0.31 14.56
N GLU A 61 5.90 -0.90 15.11
CA GLU A 61 5.42 -1.14 16.48
C GLU A 61 6.37 -0.60 17.54
N ALA A 62 7.67 -0.85 17.42
CA ALA A 62 8.68 -0.28 18.34
C ALA A 62 8.74 1.25 18.29
N ARG A 63 8.33 1.88 17.19
CA ARG A 63 8.23 3.34 17.06
C ARG A 63 6.95 3.90 17.68
N LYS A 64 5.88 3.10 17.83
CA LYS A 64 4.62 3.54 18.46
C LYS A 64 4.77 3.79 19.96
N ASP A 65 5.79 3.21 20.58
CA ASP A 65 6.10 3.42 22.01
C ASP A 65 6.80 4.75 22.30
N ARG A 66 7.15 5.52 21.26
CA ARG A 66 7.75 6.84 21.42
C ARG A 66 6.68 7.83 21.88
N THR A 67 6.90 8.43 23.05
CA THR A 67 5.99 9.45 23.58
C THR A 67 5.96 10.69 22.69
N LEU A 68 4.84 11.42 22.69
CA LEU A 68 4.74 12.69 21.97
C LEU A 68 5.84 13.68 22.39
N ALA A 69 6.18 13.72 23.68
CA ALA A 69 7.24 14.57 24.20
C ALA A 69 8.61 14.23 23.60
N GLU A 70 8.94 12.94 23.54
CA GLU A 70 10.19 12.48 22.92
C GLU A 70 10.22 12.79 21.41
N PHE A 71 9.07 12.66 20.74
CA PHE A 71 8.95 13.01 19.34
C PHE A 71 9.13 14.51 19.08
N LEU A 72 8.56 15.38 19.92
CA LEU A 72 8.75 16.83 19.83
C LEU A 72 10.22 17.23 20.00
N LEU A 73 10.97 16.54 20.86
CA LEU A 73 12.41 16.78 21.02
C LEU A 73 13.21 16.43 19.75
N MET A 74 12.80 15.43 18.97
CA MET A 74 13.44 15.16 17.67
C MET A 74 13.16 16.23 16.62
N LEU A 75 12.06 16.95 16.77
CA LEU A 75 11.71 18.01 15.83
C LEU A 75 12.54 19.27 16.05
N ASP A 76 13.34 19.37 17.11
CA ASP A 76 14.28 20.49 17.32
C ASP A 76 15.41 20.51 16.28
N ASP A 77 15.83 19.34 15.79
CA ASP A 77 16.92 19.22 14.80
C ASP A 77 16.44 18.85 13.39
N TYR A 78 15.12 18.65 13.21
CA TYR A 78 14.55 18.27 11.92
C TYR A 78 14.03 19.48 11.14
N GLU A 79 14.38 19.57 9.85
CA GLU A 79 13.88 20.59 8.93
C GLU A 79 12.92 19.94 7.91
N PRO A 80 11.59 20.13 8.05
CA PRO A 80 10.61 19.56 7.13
C PRO A 80 10.71 20.16 5.71
N LEU A 81 10.20 19.44 4.70
CA LEU A 81 10.15 19.92 3.31
C LEU A 81 9.38 21.23 3.14
N ILE A 82 8.33 21.44 3.94
CA ILE A 82 7.55 22.68 3.99
C ILE A 82 8.29 23.66 4.91
N PRO A 83 8.73 24.83 4.41
CA PRO A 83 9.41 25.85 5.21
C PRO A 83 8.52 26.44 6.30
N ASN A 84 9.15 26.96 7.37
CA ASN A 84 8.44 27.52 8.52
C ASN A 84 7.53 28.70 8.13
N GLU A 85 7.96 29.53 7.17
CA GLU A 85 7.24 30.72 6.74
C GLU A 85 5.89 30.36 6.10
N VAL A 86 5.84 29.25 5.38
CA VAL A 86 4.59 28.73 4.78
C VAL A 86 3.64 28.29 5.89
N THR A 87 4.16 27.57 6.87
CA THR A 87 3.37 27.12 8.02
C THR A 87 2.86 28.30 8.83
N ASP A 88 3.69 29.31 9.09
CA ASP A 88 3.32 30.54 9.80
C ASP A 88 2.21 31.31 9.07
N TYR A 89 2.30 31.43 7.74
CA TYR A 89 1.25 32.04 6.94
C TYR A 89 -0.10 31.34 7.12
N TYR A 90 -0.13 30.00 7.07
CA TYR A 90 -1.38 29.26 7.23
C TYR A 90 -1.90 29.28 8.67
N LEU A 91 -1.01 29.30 9.68
CA LEU A 91 -1.37 29.45 11.09
C LEU A 91 -2.02 30.82 11.35
N GLN A 92 -1.41 31.90 10.87
CA GLN A 92 -1.98 33.26 10.96
C GLN A 92 -3.32 33.36 10.25
N ARG A 93 -3.45 32.73 9.07
CA ARG A 93 -4.71 32.71 8.31
C ARG A 93 -5.86 32.05 9.07
N VAL A 94 -5.59 31.06 9.92
CA VAL A 94 -6.61 30.44 10.78
C VAL A 94 -6.78 31.16 12.13
N GLY A 95 -6.01 32.21 12.38
CA GLY A 95 -6.04 32.99 13.63
C GLY A 95 -5.31 32.32 14.79
N PHE A 96 -4.33 31.46 14.51
CA PHE A 96 -3.50 30.80 15.53
C PHE A 96 -2.06 31.28 15.41
N GLU A 97 -1.52 31.84 16.47
CA GLU A 97 -0.10 32.20 16.56
C GLU A 97 0.61 31.21 17.47
N CYS A 98 1.74 30.68 17.00
CA CYS A 98 2.55 29.72 17.72
C CYS A 98 4.00 30.17 17.71
N GLU A 99 4.61 30.29 18.89
CA GLU A 99 6.03 30.62 19.01
C GLU A 99 6.92 29.37 19.02
N ASP A 100 6.37 28.21 19.42
CA ASP A 100 7.13 26.97 19.49
C ASP A 100 7.40 26.40 18.08
N VAL A 101 8.67 26.46 17.67
CA VAL A 101 9.15 25.97 16.38
C VAL A 101 8.87 24.47 16.20
N ARG A 102 8.88 23.68 17.28
CA ARG A 102 8.61 22.23 17.21
C ARG A 102 7.18 21.96 16.80
N LEU A 103 6.23 22.78 17.26
CA LEU A 103 4.82 22.65 16.88
C LEU A 103 4.60 23.02 15.41
N LYS A 104 5.29 24.07 14.92
CA LYS A 104 5.30 24.42 13.49
C LYS A 104 5.83 23.26 12.64
N ARG A 105 6.93 22.65 13.07
CA ARG A 105 7.54 21.51 12.38
C ARG A 105 6.70 20.24 12.45
N LEU A 106 6.04 20.00 13.59
CA LEU A 106 5.09 18.90 13.76
C LEU A 106 3.94 19.02 12.76
N LEU A 107 3.32 20.20 12.67
CA LEU A 107 2.22 20.45 11.74
C LEU A 107 2.68 20.29 10.29
N SER A 108 3.87 20.81 9.96
CA SER A 108 4.49 20.68 8.64
C SER A 108 4.72 19.22 8.26
N LEU A 109 5.23 18.41 9.18
CA LEU A 109 5.47 16.99 8.98
C LEU A 109 4.15 16.21 8.84
N ALA A 110 3.14 16.53 9.64
CA ALA A 110 1.82 15.92 9.56
C ALA A 110 1.18 16.18 8.19
N ALA A 111 1.25 17.42 7.69
CA ALA A 111 0.77 17.78 6.36
C ALA A 111 1.53 17.04 5.24
N GLN A 112 2.87 16.95 5.36
CA GLN A 112 3.69 16.17 4.42
C GLN A 112 3.32 14.71 4.40
N LYS A 113 3.13 14.10 5.59
CA LYS A 113 2.71 12.70 5.69
C LYS A 113 1.34 12.48 5.07
N PHE A 114 0.39 13.37 5.36
CA PHE A 114 -0.96 13.31 4.79
C PHE A 114 -0.94 13.34 3.26
N VAL A 115 -0.22 14.30 2.66
CA VAL A 115 -0.11 14.38 1.19
C VAL A 115 0.64 13.17 0.62
N SER A 116 1.66 12.67 1.33
CA SER A 116 2.42 11.50 0.90
C SER A 116 1.58 10.23 0.87
N ASP A 117 0.63 10.09 1.81
CA ASP A 117 -0.27 8.93 1.86
C ASP A 117 -1.25 8.96 0.69
N ILE A 118 -1.89 10.10 0.44
CA ILE A 118 -2.76 10.28 -0.74
C ILE A 118 -1.99 10.01 -2.04
N ALA A 119 -0.75 10.51 -2.15
CA ALA A 119 0.08 10.29 -3.34
C ALA A 119 0.47 8.82 -3.51
N ALA A 120 0.75 8.11 -2.42
CA ALA A 120 1.06 6.68 -2.44
C ALA A 120 -0.15 5.87 -2.92
N ASP A 121 -1.35 6.18 -2.42
CA ASP A 121 -2.59 5.50 -2.81
C ASP A 121 -2.95 5.79 -4.27
N ALA A 122 -2.91 7.07 -4.68
CA ALA A 122 -3.13 7.47 -6.07
C ALA A 122 -2.12 6.81 -7.03
N TYR A 123 -0.85 6.65 -6.61
CA TYR A 123 0.14 5.91 -7.39
C TYR A 123 -0.23 4.44 -7.59
N GLN A 124 -0.84 3.78 -6.59
CA GLN A 124 -1.33 2.40 -6.76
C GLN A 124 -2.43 2.33 -7.81
N HIS A 125 -3.42 3.24 -7.77
CA HIS A 125 -4.47 3.31 -8.78
C HIS A 125 -3.89 3.55 -10.19
N ALA A 126 -2.97 4.51 -10.32
CA ALA A 126 -2.32 4.83 -11.59
C ALA A 126 -1.53 3.64 -12.16
N ARG A 127 -0.83 2.90 -11.28
CA ARG A 127 -0.04 1.72 -11.64
C ARG A 127 -0.92 0.55 -12.06
N ILE A 128 -1.99 0.26 -11.32
CA ILE A 128 -2.94 -0.80 -11.64
C ILE A 128 -3.58 -0.53 -13.00
N ARG A 129 -4.06 0.70 -13.24
CA ARG A 129 -4.65 1.07 -14.54
C ARG A 129 -3.67 0.93 -15.70
N THR A 130 -2.45 1.45 -15.55
CA THR A 130 -1.42 1.40 -16.62
C THR A 130 -0.97 -0.03 -16.91
N SER A 131 -0.85 -0.86 -15.87
CA SER A 131 -0.50 -2.29 -16.01
C SER A 131 -1.63 -3.12 -16.63
N ALA A 132 -2.90 -2.85 -16.27
CA ALA A 132 -4.07 -3.52 -16.84
C ALA A 132 -4.32 -3.15 -18.31
N ALA A 133 -4.08 -1.89 -18.70
CA ALA A 133 -4.18 -1.45 -20.10
C ALA A 133 -3.12 -2.11 -21.00
N GLY A 134 -1.97 -2.50 -20.45
CA GLY A 134 -0.86 -3.13 -21.15
C GLY A 134 -1.10 -4.56 -21.66
N GLY A 135 -2.24 -5.19 -21.30
CA GLY A 135 -2.67 -6.50 -21.81
C GLY A 135 -3.45 -6.44 -23.13
N ARG A 136 -4.26 -5.38 -23.35
CA ARG A 136 -5.11 -5.24 -24.54
C ARG A 136 -4.39 -4.58 -25.72
N ALA A 137 -3.39 -3.75 -25.48
CA ALA A 137 -2.59 -3.11 -26.53
C ALA A 137 -1.53 -4.04 -27.17
N ARG A 138 -1.43 -5.30 -26.73
CA ARG A 138 -0.47 -6.30 -27.22
C ARG A 138 -0.82 -6.87 -28.60
N ALA A 139 -2.07 -6.72 -29.05
CA ALA A 139 -2.53 -7.33 -30.28
C ALA A 139 -2.18 -6.53 -31.55
N ASN A 140 -1.87 -5.23 -31.44
CA ASN A 140 -1.85 -4.35 -32.63
C ASN A 140 -0.67 -3.35 -32.70
N GLN A 141 0.39 -3.49 -31.88
CA GLN A 141 1.52 -2.55 -31.85
C GLN A 141 2.84 -3.23 -32.25
N PRO A 142 3.71 -2.58 -33.06
CA PRO A 142 4.99 -3.17 -33.48
C PRO A 142 5.88 -3.53 -32.29
N PRO A 143 6.60 -4.65 -32.33
CA PRO A 143 7.54 -5.05 -31.28
C PRO A 143 8.69 -4.02 -31.17
N GLY A 144 8.69 -3.23 -30.09
CA GLY A 144 9.78 -2.30 -29.77
C GLY A 144 9.34 -0.96 -29.21
N ALA A 145 8.19 -0.43 -29.62
CA ALA A 145 7.72 0.90 -29.17
C ALA A 145 7.04 0.87 -27.78
N ALA A 146 6.32 -0.21 -27.46
CA ALA A 146 5.49 -0.32 -26.26
C ALA A 146 6.27 -0.63 -24.95
N ALA A 147 7.60 -0.62 -24.96
CA ALA A 147 8.41 -0.94 -23.78
C ALA A 147 8.73 0.29 -22.92
N ARG A 148 8.93 1.46 -23.54
CA ARG A 148 9.32 2.69 -22.83
C ARG A 148 8.16 3.42 -22.15
N ASP A 149 6.95 3.34 -22.70
CA ASP A 149 5.78 4.00 -22.09
C ASP A 149 5.25 3.27 -20.85
N LYS A 150 5.52 1.96 -20.72
CA LYS A 150 5.12 1.17 -19.55
C LYS A 150 5.79 1.60 -18.25
N THR A 151 6.95 2.26 -18.32
CA THR A 151 7.67 2.72 -17.13
C THR A 151 7.24 4.10 -16.66
N ARG A 152 6.43 4.84 -17.44
CA ARG A 152 6.02 6.21 -17.11
C ARG A 152 4.59 6.24 -16.59
N THR A 153 4.43 5.98 -15.30
CA THR A 153 3.16 6.21 -14.61
C THR A 153 2.86 7.72 -14.58
N THR A 154 1.65 8.11 -14.99
CA THR A 154 1.17 9.49 -14.95
C THR A 154 0.02 9.59 -13.95
N LEU A 155 0.04 10.59 -13.07
CA LEU A 155 -1.05 10.87 -12.13
C LEU A 155 -2.21 11.54 -12.88
N THR A 156 -3.37 10.89 -12.92
CA THR A 156 -4.57 11.46 -13.57
C THR A 156 -5.64 11.81 -12.54
N MET A 157 -6.65 12.55 -12.97
CA MET A 157 -7.80 12.89 -12.13
C MET A 157 -8.59 11.65 -11.69
N GLU A 158 -8.63 10.59 -12.49
CA GLU A 158 -9.32 9.35 -12.14
C GLU A 158 -8.64 8.66 -10.94
N ASP A 159 -7.31 8.58 -10.93
CA ASP A 159 -6.56 7.97 -9.81
C ASP A 159 -6.69 8.78 -8.54
N LEU A 160 -6.59 10.10 -8.68
CA LEU A 160 -6.66 11.02 -7.55
C LEU A 160 -8.07 11.04 -6.96
N SER A 161 -9.12 11.07 -7.79
CA SER A 161 -10.50 11.03 -7.30
C SER A 161 -10.84 9.70 -6.63
N ALA A 162 -10.29 8.58 -7.12
CA ALA A 162 -10.43 7.27 -6.46
C ALA A 162 -9.79 7.30 -5.06
N ALA A 163 -8.52 7.72 -4.95
CA ALA A 163 -7.82 7.82 -3.68
C ALA A 163 -8.55 8.76 -2.71
N LEU A 164 -8.92 9.96 -3.14
CA LEU A 164 -9.60 10.95 -2.30
C LEU A 164 -10.97 10.47 -1.76
N THR A 165 -11.68 9.63 -2.52
CA THR A 165 -12.98 9.08 -2.10
C THR A 165 -12.83 8.17 -0.88
N GLU A 166 -11.70 7.46 -0.74
CA GLU A 166 -11.40 6.62 0.42
C GLU A 166 -11.20 7.47 1.70
N TYR A 167 -10.72 8.71 1.54
CA TYR A 167 -10.60 9.70 2.62
C TYR A 167 -11.89 10.53 2.82
N GLY A 168 -12.99 10.23 2.12
CA GLY A 168 -14.25 10.97 2.21
C GLY A 168 -14.28 12.32 1.48
N ILE A 169 -13.31 12.57 0.59
CA ILE A 169 -13.20 13.82 -0.18
C ILE A 169 -13.79 13.61 -1.57
N ASN A 170 -14.84 14.34 -1.91
CA ASN A 170 -15.52 14.25 -3.20
C ASN A 170 -14.89 15.19 -4.24
N SER A 171 -14.10 14.65 -5.17
CA SER A 171 -13.53 15.40 -6.31
C SER A 171 -14.23 15.01 -7.61
N ARG A 172 -15.24 15.81 -8.00
CA ARG A 172 -15.97 15.65 -9.28
C ARG A 172 -15.51 16.70 -10.27
N LYS A 173 -14.67 16.29 -11.22
CA LYS A 173 -14.35 17.12 -12.39
C LYS A 173 -15.16 16.60 -13.59
N PRO A 174 -16.08 17.39 -14.17
CA PRO A 174 -16.74 16.99 -15.41
C PRO A 174 -15.72 16.97 -16.55
N GLU A 175 -15.86 16.03 -17.48
CA GLU A 175 -14.97 15.93 -18.65
C GLU A 175 -15.18 17.06 -19.65
N PHE A 176 -16.40 17.60 -19.71
CA PHE A 176 -16.77 18.73 -20.56
C PHE A 176 -17.86 19.58 -19.87
N TYR A 177 -17.93 20.86 -20.23
CA TYR A 177 -19.06 21.73 -19.91
C TYR A 177 -20.03 21.71 -21.09
N MET A 178 -21.32 21.46 -20.84
CA MET A 178 -22.42 21.68 -21.80
C MET A 178 -23.15 22.97 -21.44
#